data_AF-A0A7C8DJJ0-F1
#
_entry.id   AF-A0A7C8DJJ0-F1
#
_cell.length_a   1.000
_cell.length_b   1.000
_cell.length_c   1.000
_cell.angle_alpha   90.00
_cell.angle_beta   90.00
_cell.angle_gamma   90.00
#
_symmetry.space_group_name_H-M   'P 1'
#
loop_
_entity.id
_entity.type
_entity.pdbx_description
1 polymer ?
#
loop_
_entity_poly.entity_id
_entity_poly.type
_entity_poly.pdbx_seq_one_letter_code
_entity_poly.pdbx_strand_id
1 'polypeptide(L)' 'MPMIATYGGRPIWMGNVTDALIAPQGEAWDDAVLVQYPSRRHFLDMILSVEYQAAKPHRTAGLEDSRLIESITAFGLGSE' A
#
# COMPACT_ATOMS: atom_id res chain seq x y z
N MET A 1 9.47 -4.18 6.31
CA MET A 1 9.55 -3.91 4.87
C MET A 1 10.70 -2.96 4.59
N PRO A 2 11.91 -3.47 4.25
CA PRO A 2 13.15 -2.68 4.20
C PRO A 2 13.08 -1.49 3.23
N MET A 3 12.66 -1.72 1.99
CA MET A 3 12.56 -0.69 0.96
C MET A 3 11.64 0.47 1.36
N ILE A 4 10.46 0.16 1.95
CA ILE A 4 9.53 1.19 2.44
C ILE A 4 10.19 2.07 3.50
N ALA A 5 10.88 1.46 4.46
CA ALA A 5 11.55 2.19 5.54
C ALA A 5 12.70 3.06 5.04
N THR A 6 13.47 2.60 4.04
CA THR A 6 14.56 3.38 3.41
C THR A 6 14.08 4.72 2.86
N TYR A 7 12.85 4.77 2.33
CA TYR A 7 12.23 6.00 1.81
C TYR A 7 11.34 6.70 2.84
N GLY A 8 11.50 6.42 4.13
CA GLY A 8 10.73 7.07 5.21
C GLY A 8 9.28 6.62 5.34
N GLY A 9 8.87 5.60 4.57
CA GLY A 9 7.55 5.00 4.69
C GLY A 9 7.43 4.18 5.98
N ARG A 10 6.25 4.23 6.59
CA ARG A 10 5.91 3.46 7.78
C ARG A 10 4.62 2.68 7.53
N PRO A 11 4.67 1.34 7.48
CA PRO A 11 3.45 0.53 7.53
C PRO A 11 2.75 0.81 8.85
N ILE A 12 1.50 1.28 8.80
CA ILE A 12 0.69 1.56 10.00
C ILE A 12 -0.41 0.53 10.22
N TRP A 13 -0.74 -0.25 9.20
CA TRP A 13 -1.64 -1.40 9.29
C TRP A 13 -1.40 -2.38 8.13
N MET A 14 -1.63 -3.66 8.39
CA MET A 14 -1.60 -4.74 7.39
C MET A 14 -2.52 -5.86 7.85
N GLY A 15 -3.25 -6.48 6.93
CA GLY A 15 -4.09 -7.62 7.23
C GLY A 15 -4.46 -8.42 5.99
N ASN A 16 -4.71 -9.71 6.19
CA ASN A 16 -5.35 -10.55 5.18
C ASN A 16 -6.83 -10.17 5.11
N VAL A 17 -7.36 -10.02 3.90
CA VAL A 17 -8.77 -9.73 3.67
C VAL A 17 -9.53 -11.06 3.65
N THR A 18 -10.62 -11.15 4.42
CA THR A 18 -11.42 -12.38 4.51
C THR A 18 -12.64 -12.35 3.59
N ASP A 19 -13.32 -11.20 3.51
CA ASP A 19 -14.56 -11.04 2.75
C ASP A 19 -14.75 -9.59 2.26
N ALA A 20 -15.35 -9.44 1.08
CA ALA A 20 -15.80 -8.16 0.54
C ALA A 20 -17.31 -7.98 0.80
N LEU A 21 -17.67 -7.47 1.98
CA LEU A 21 -19.07 -7.39 2.43
C LEU A 21 -19.95 -6.46 1.58
N ILE A 22 -19.38 -5.34 1.11
CA ILE A 22 -20.05 -4.35 0.25
C ILE A 22 -19.08 -4.01 -0.89
N ALA A 23 -19.20 -4.74 -1.99
CA ALA A 23 -18.40 -4.54 -3.18
C ALA A 23 -19.18 -5.01 -4.43
N PRO A 24 -18.79 -4.55 -5.63
CA PRO A 24 -19.20 -5.17 -6.88
C PRO A 24 -19.07 -6.70 -6.85
N GLN A 25 -19.94 -7.38 -7.60
CA GLN A 25 -19.91 -8.83 -7.70
C GLN A 25 -18.54 -9.30 -8.24
N GLY A 26 -17.92 -10.23 -7.52
CA GLY A 26 -16.63 -10.82 -7.90
C GLY A 26 -15.40 -10.02 -7.45
N GLU A 27 -15.57 -8.88 -6.79
CA GLU A 27 -14.44 -8.17 -6.19
C GLU A 27 -13.97 -8.90 -4.92
N ALA A 28 -12.71 -9.33 -4.94
CA ALA A 28 -12.06 -10.04 -3.84
C ALA A 28 -10.60 -9.57 -3.75
N TRP A 29 -10.06 -9.57 -2.54
CA TRP A 29 -8.69 -9.17 -2.24
C TRP A 29 -8.10 -10.17 -1.27
N ASP A 30 -6.82 -10.50 -1.40
CA ASP A 30 -6.11 -11.37 -0.46
C ASP A 30 -5.51 -10.57 0.71
N ASP A 31 -4.97 -9.39 0.42
CA ASP A 31 -4.20 -8.58 1.35
C ASP A 31 -4.52 -7.09 1.22
N ALA A 32 -4.45 -6.39 2.35
CA ALA A 32 -4.49 -4.94 2.39
C ALA A 32 -3.41 -4.37 3.32
N VAL A 33 -2.81 -3.26 2.88
CA VAL A 33 -1.72 -2.58 3.59
C VAL A 33 -1.92 -1.07 3.56
N LEU A 34 -1.70 -0.43 4.70
CA LEU A 34 -1.69 1.02 4.81
C LEU A 34 -0.29 1.50 5.20
N VAL A 35 0.29 2.32 4.34
CA VAL A 35 1.64 2.87 4.52
C VAL A 35 1.57 4.38 4.57
N GLN A 36 2.05 4.96 5.66
CA GLN A 36 2.20 6.40 5.80
C GLN A 36 3.57 6.83 5.29
N TYR A 37 3.61 7.85 4.43
CA TYR A 37 4.84 8.52 4.03
C TYR A 37 4.85 9.96 4.57
N PRO A 38 6.04 10.55 4.81
CA PRO A 38 6.14 11.95 5.23
C PRO A 38 5.61 12.92 4.17
N SER A 39 5.73 12.55 2.89
CA SER A 39 5.13 13.25 1.77
C SER A 39 4.99 12.32 0.56
N ARG A 40 4.13 12.69 -0.41
CA ARG A 40 4.01 11.98 -1.70
C ARG A 40 5.36 11.79 -2.40
N ARG A 41 6.29 12.74 -2.25
CA ARG A 41 7.61 12.68 -2.90
C ARG A 41 8.40 11.43 -2.47
N HIS A 42 8.32 11.03 -1.20
CA HIS A 42 8.99 9.85 -0.69
C HIS A 42 8.49 8.55 -1.35
N PHE A 43 7.18 8.44 -1.55
CA PHE A 43 6.59 7.32 -2.29
C PHE A 43 7.06 7.31 -3.76
N LEU A 44 7.07 8.48 -4.42
CA LEU A 44 7.55 8.59 -5.79
C LEU A 44 9.03 8.21 -5.92
N ASP A 45 9.87 8.67 -5.00
CA ASP A 45 11.29 8.33 -4.97
C ASP A 45 11.52 6.83 -4.78
N MET A 46 10.70 6.18 -3.95
CA MET A 46 10.73 4.72 -3.79
C MET A 46 10.41 4.01 -5.12
N ILE A 47 9.26 4.31 -5.75
CA ILE A 47 8.84 3.57 -6.95
C ILE A 47 9.72 3.87 -8.17
N LEU A 48 10.40 5.02 -8.20
CA LEU A 48 11.31 5.39 -9.28
C LEU A 48 12.75 4.88 -9.06
N SER A 49 13.05 4.34 -7.87
CA SER A 49 14.38 3.81 -7.56
C SER A 49 14.77 2.62 -8.43
N VAL A 50 16.06 2.48 -8.69
CA VAL A 50 16.61 1.33 -9.42
C VAL A 50 16.26 0.01 -8.73
N GLU A 51 16.31 -0.02 -7.40
CA GLU A 51 15.99 -1.19 -6.60
C GLU A 51 14.51 -1.60 -6.75
N TYR A 52 13.57 -0.64 -6.69
CA TYR A 52 12.16 -0.92 -6.91
C TYR A 52 11.89 -1.37 -8.34
N GLN A 53 12.49 -0.73 -9.34
CA GLN A 53 12.32 -1.13 -10.74
C GLN A 53 12.86 -2.55 -11.00
N ALA A 54 13.96 -2.94 -10.34
CA ALA A 54 14.48 -4.30 -10.40
C ALA A 54 13.55 -5.33 -9.73
N ALA A 55 12.86 -4.95 -8.64
CA ALA A 55 11.91 -5.81 -7.93
C ALA A 55 10.51 -5.84 -8.57
N LYS A 56 10.14 -4.82 -9.35
CA LYS A 56 8.82 -4.65 -9.98
C LYS A 56 8.31 -5.88 -10.75
N PRO A 57 9.13 -6.63 -11.51
CA PRO A 57 8.66 -7.82 -12.21
C PRO A 57 8.06 -8.89 -11.28
N HIS A 58 8.61 -9.06 -10.07
CA HIS A 58 8.05 -9.98 -9.08
C HIS A 58 6.68 -9.53 -8.60
N ARG A 59 6.51 -8.22 -8.36
CA ARG A 59 5.20 -7.64 -8.00
C ARG A 59 4.19 -7.86 -9.12
N THR A 60 4.57 -7.64 -10.37
CA THR A 60 3.69 -7.85 -11.52
C THR A 60 3.32 -9.32 -11.70
N ALA A 61 4.24 -10.25 -11.44
CA ALA A 61 3.97 -11.68 -11.56
C ALA A 61 3.14 -12.24 -10.39
N GLY A 62 3.23 -11.64 -9.21
CA GLY A 62 2.58 -12.13 -7.99
C GLY A 62 1.20 -11.55 -7.71
N LEU A 63 0.72 -10.60 -8.51
CA LEU A 63 -0.58 -9.95 -8.31
C LEU A 63 -1.47 -10.15 -9.53
N GLU A 64 -2.64 -10.76 -9.31
CA GLU A 64 -3.71 -10.81 -10.31
C GLU A 64 -4.34 -9.42 -10.51
N ASP A 65 -4.62 -8.71 -9.41
CA ASP A 65 -5.10 -7.33 -9.42
C ASP A 65 -4.49 -6.53 -8.25
N SER A 66 -4.55 -5.20 -8.32
CA SER A 66 -4.23 -4.31 -7.20
C SER A 66 -4.90 -2.94 -7.30
N ARG A 67 -5.15 -2.32 -6.16
CA ARG A 67 -5.50 -0.90 -6.05
C ARG A 67 -4.42 -0.17 -5.26
N LEU A 68 -4.09 1.04 -5.71
CA LEU A 68 -3.21 1.96 -5.01
C LEU A 68 -3.96 3.28 -4.85
N ILE A 69 -4.35 3.58 -3.62
CA ILE A 69 -5.18 4.73 -3.30
C ILE A 69 -4.38 5.64 -2.38
N GLU A 70 -4.18 6.90 -2.79
CA GLU A 70 -3.64 7.92 -1.92
C GLU A 70 -4.76 8.50 -1.05
N SER A 71 -4.50 8.60 0.25
CA SER A 71 -5.40 9.26 1.20
C SER A 71 -4.62 10.23 2.08
N ILE A 72 -5.35 11.17 2.67
CA ILE A 72 -4.88 11.99 3.77
C ILE A 72 -5.73 11.68 5.00
N THR A 73 -5.18 11.87 6.19
CA THR A 73 -5.95 11.76 7.42
C THR A 73 -7.05 12.83 7.39
N ALA A 74 -8.31 12.39 7.23
CA ALA A 74 -9.46 13.21 7.56
C ALA A 74 -9.52 13.39 9.09
N PHE A 75 -10.10 14.49 9.55
CA PHE A 75 -10.20 14.90 10.97
C PHE A 75 -10.23 13.72 11.96
N GLY A 76 -9.41 13.84 13.01
CA GLY A 76 -9.12 12.78 13.97
C GLY A 76 -10.36 12.02 14.43
N LEU A 77 -10.37 10.72 14.12
CA LEU A 77 -11.01 9.75 15.01
C LEU A 77 -10.22 9.82 16.31
N GLY A 78 -10.66 10.70 17.20
CA GLY A 78 -10.08 10.87 18.52
C GLY A 78 -10.01 9.53 19.22
N SER A 79 -8.87 9.26 19.83
CA SER A 79 -8.79 8.31 20.93
C SER A 79 -9.75 8.77 22.03
N GLU A 80 -10.78 7.98 22.30
CA GLU A 80 -11.25 7.85 23.67
C GLU A 80 -10.23 7.05 24.49
#